data_AF-A0A497NIN8-F1
#
_entry.id   AF-A0A497NIN8-F1
#
_cell.length_a   1.000
_cell.length_b   1.000
_cell.length_c   1.000
_cell.angle_alpha   90.00
_cell.angle_beta   90.00
_cell.angle_gamma   90.00
#
_symmetry.space_group_name_H-M   'P 1'
#
loop_
_entity.id
_entity.type
_entity.pdbx_description
1 polymer ?
#
loop_
_entity_poly.entity_id
_entity_poly.type
_entity_poly.pdbx_seq_one_letter_code
_entity_poly.pdbx_strand_id
1 'polypeptide(L)' 'MVRYVNISIPEQLYKRLSKALEGSGYRSSTEYIIYLIRKFLPELESGDAERRLEALGYK' A
#
# COMPACT_ATOMS: atom_id res chain seq x y z
N MET A 1 11.35 0.77 -19.37
CA MET A 1 11.79 -0.25 -18.39
C MET A 1 11.37 0.21 -17.01
N VAL A 2 10.63 -0.60 -16.24
CA VAL A 2 10.21 -0.23 -14.88
C VAL A 2 11.37 -0.45 -13.93
N ARG A 3 11.68 0.55 -13.10
CA ARG A 3 12.69 0.43 -12.03
C ARG A 3 11.99 0.09 -10.72
N TYR A 4 12.45 -0.97 -10.07
CA TYR A 4 11.96 -1.38 -8.76
C TYR A 4 12.88 -0.86 -7.65
N VAL A 5 12.30 -0.59 -6.50
CA VAL A 5 13.00 -0.20 -5.28
C VAL A 5 12.71 -1.22 -4.18
N ASN A 6 13.65 -1.39 -3.24
CA ASN A 6 13.45 -2.22 -2.06
C ASN A 6 12.88 -1.38 -0.93
N ILE A 7 11.91 -1.92 -0.20
CA ILE A 7 11.34 -1.32 1.00
C ILE A 7 11.58 -2.25 2.20
N SER A 8 12.09 -1.69 3.29
CA SER A 8 12.22 -2.44 4.55
C SER A 8 10.87 -2.48 5.25
N ILE A 9 10.35 -3.68 5.49
CA ILE A 9 9.09 -3.91 6.19
C ILE A 9 9.37 -4.83 7.39
N PRO A 10 8.82 -4.56 8.58
CA PRO A 10 8.88 -5.50 9.70
C PRO A 10 8.40 -6.89 9.28
N GLU A 11 9.24 -7.90 9.50
CA GLU A 11 9.01 -9.26 9.00
C GLU A 11 7.63 -9.81 9.41
N GLN A 12 7.24 -9.56 10.67
CA GLN A 12 5.96 -9.98 11.22
C GLN A 12 4.77 -9.36 10.47
N LEU A 13 4.88 -8.09 10.05
CA LEU A 13 3.83 -7.42 9.29
C LEU A 13 3.71 -8.04 7.89
N TYR A 14 4.84 -8.29 7.23
CA TYR A 14 4.86 -8.93 5.92
C TYR A 14 4.29 -10.35 5.96
N LYS A 15 4.66 -11.16 6.96
CA LYS A 15 4.14 -12.52 7.16
C LYS A 15 2.62 -12.52 7.38
N ARG A 16 2.12 -11.61 8.22
CA ARG A 16 0.67 -11.45 8.45
C ARG A 16 -0.07 -11.08 7.18
N LEU A 17 0.48 -10.15 6.39
CA LEU A 17 -0.08 -9.77 5.10
C LEU A 17 -0.11 -10.95 4.13
N SER A 18 1.02 -11.63 3.96
CA SER A 18 1.13 -12.78 3.06
C SER A 18 0.11 -13.86 3.40
N LYS A 19 -0.05 -14.18 4.68
CA LYS A 19 -1.03 -15.16 5.15
C LYS A 19 -2.48 -14.71 4.89
N ALA A 20 -2.78 -13.44 5.10
CA ALA A 20 -4.12 -12.89 4.85
C ALA A 20 -4.49 -12.89 3.35
N LEU A 21 -3.51 -12.92 2.45
CA LEU A 21 -3.72 -12.95 1.01
C LEU A 21 -3.85 -14.38 0.45
N GLU A 22 -3.64 -15.43 1.24
CA GLU A 22 -3.83 -16.80 0.79
C GLU A 22 -5.29 -17.02 0.33
N GLY A 23 -5.48 -17.48 -0.90
CA GLY A 23 -6.81 -17.69 -1.49
C GLY A 23 -7.53 -16.43 -1.98
N SER A 24 -6.93 -15.23 -1.86
CA SER A 24 -7.54 -13.94 -2.24
C SER A 24 -7.49 -13.62 -3.75
N GLY A 25 -6.77 -14.42 -4.54
CA GLY A 25 -6.53 -14.18 -5.97
C GLY A 25 -5.33 -13.29 -6.29
N TYR A 26 -4.73 -12.62 -5.29
CA TYR A 26 -3.45 -11.94 -5.46
C TYR A 26 -2.30 -12.94 -5.62
N ARG A 27 -1.40 -12.66 -6.56
CA ARG A 27 -0.23 -13.50 -6.88
C ARG A 27 0.92 -13.31 -5.90
N SER A 28 0.95 -12.17 -5.19
CA SER A 28 1.96 -11.87 -4.18
C SER A 28 1.54 -10.71 -3.27
N SER A 29 2.17 -10.62 -2.09
CA SER A 29 2.08 -9.45 -1.22
C SER A 29 2.50 -8.16 -1.93
N THR A 30 3.49 -8.22 -2.82
CA THR A 30 3.97 -7.07 -3.61
C THR A 30 2.88 -6.53 -4.54
N GLU A 31 2.15 -7.41 -5.22
CA GLU A 31 1.03 -7.00 -6.08
C GLU A 31 -0.05 -6.25 -5.28
N TYR A 32 -0.39 -6.78 -4.10
CA TYR A 32 -1.35 -6.13 -3.22
C TYR A 32 -0.85 -4.77 -2.71
N ILE A 33 0.42 -4.67 -2.31
CA ILE A 33 1.03 -3.39 -1.90
C ILE A 33 0.99 -2.37 -3.05
N ILE A 34 1.30 -2.79 -4.28
CA ILE A 34 1.19 -1.93 -5.47
C ILE A 34 -0.25 -1.46 -5.68
N TYR A 35 -1.23 -2.35 -5.52
CA TYR A 35 -2.64 -1.98 -5.59
C TYR A 35 -3.00 -0.93 -4.53
N LEU A 36 -2.59 -1.12 -3.28
CA LEU A 36 -2.84 -0.16 -2.20
C LEU A 36 -2.22 1.19 -2.51
N ILE A 37 -0.96 1.23 -2.95
CA ILE A 37 -0.29 2.48 -3.33
C ILE A 37 -1.10 3.18 -4.43
N ARG A 38 -1.48 2.47 -5.50
CA ARG A 38 -2.28 3.06 -6.60
C ARG A 38 -3.64 3.57 -6.13
N LYS A 39 -4.25 2.90 -5.15
CA LYS A 39 -5.56 3.26 -4.62
C LYS A 39 -5.51 4.51 -3.74
N PHE A 40 -4.48 4.64 -2.90
CA PHE A 40 -4.42 5.69 -1.87
C PHE A 40 -3.50 6.87 -2.23
N LEU A 41 -2.54 6.69 -3.14
CA LEU A 41 -1.65 7.77 -3.58
C LEU A 41 -2.40 8.99 -4.14
N PRO A 42 -3.48 8.85 -4.94
CA PRO A 42 -4.22 10.02 -5.43
C PRO A 42 -4.80 10.89 -4.31
N GLU A 43 -5.27 10.28 -3.21
CA GLU A 43 -5.79 11.04 -2.06
C GLU A 43 -4.67 11.78 -1.32
N LEU A 44 -3.46 11.19 -1.25
CA LEU A 44 -2.27 11.85 -0.70
C LEU A 44 -1.75 13.00 -1.59
N GLU A 45 -1.91 12.86 -2.90
CA GLU A 45 -1.54 13.86 -3.91
C GLU A 45 -2.61 14.94 -4.12
N SER A 46 -3.77 14.82 -3.46
CA SER A 46 -4.87 15.77 -3.55
C SER A 46 -4.43 17.20 -3.19
N GLY A 47 -4.85 18.17 -4.01
CA GLY A 47 -4.72 19.60 -3.72
C GLY A 47 -5.72 20.11 -2.68
N ASP A 48 -6.71 19.30 -2.32
CA ASP A 48 -7.63 19.57 -1.22
C ASP A 48 -6.95 19.20 0.11
N ALA A 49 -6.77 20.20 0.97
CA ALA A 49 -6.04 20.07 2.23
C ALA A 49 -6.74 19.13 3.23
N GLU A 50 -8.08 19.11 3.25
CA GLU A 50 -8.84 18.27 4.18
C GLU A 50 -8.66 16.79 3.80
N ARG A 51 -8.88 16.46 2.52
CA ARG A 51 -8.65 15.11 1.98
C ARG A 51 -7.23 14.59 2.22
N ARG A 52 -6.24 15.46 2.02
CA ARG A 52 -4.83 15.10 2.22
C ARG A 52 -4.53 14.81 3.69
N LEU A 53 -5.08 15.61 4.62
CA LEU A 53 -4.92 15.39 6.07
C LEU A 53 -5.55 14.06 6.50
N GLU A 54 -6.76 13.75 6.02
CA GLU A 54 -7.41 12.46 6.28
C GLU A 54 -6.58 11.29 5.74
N ALA A 55 -6.07 11.39 4.52
CA ALA A 55 -5.23 10.35 3.92
C ALA A 55 -3.90 10.12 4.65
N LEU A 56 -3.39 11.16 5.34
CA LEU A 56 -2.21 11.08 6.21
C LEU A 56 -2.53 10.51 7.60
N GLY A 57 -3.81 10.23 7.89
CA GLY A 57 -4.25 9.68 9.17
C GLY A 57 -4.50 10.73 10.25
N TYR A 58 -4.62 12.00 9.89
CA TYR A 58 -5.05 13.05 10.81
C TYR A 58 -6.57 13.15 10.79
N LYS A 59 -7.25 12.41 11.69
CA LYS A 59 -8.66 12.62 12.03
C LYS A 59 -8.98 12.10 13.43
#